data_AF-K3X3I2-F1
#
_entry.id   AF-K3X3I2-F1
#
_cell.length_a   1.000
_cell.length_b   1.000
_cell.length_c   1.000
_cell.angle_alpha   90.00
_cell.angle_beta   90.00
_cell.angle_gamma   90.00
#
_symmetry.space_group_name_H-M   'P 1'
#
loop_
_entity.id
_entity.type
_entity.pdbx_description
1 polymer ?
#
loop_
_entity_poly.entity_id
_entity_poly.type
_entity_poly.pdbx_seq_one_letter_code
_entity_poly.pdbx_strand_id
1 'polypeptide(L)'
;MLARTIRQAAVKGARMASTKRSSVNGPGAFETMYQVFMKNNVTYVGTILVAAVVVEGVYGSVTSAIWESANRGRLYHHIDWSQFKSDDDEEEEEDEDDE
;
A
#
# COMPACT_ATOMS: atom_id res chain seq x y z
N MET A 1 70.35 15.68 6.82
CA MET A 1 69.47 15.23 5.71
C MET A 1 68.07 14.90 6.26
N LEU A 2 67.23 15.89 6.57
CA LEU A 2 65.91 15.66 7.21
C LEU A 2 64.85 16.61 6.63
N ALA A 3 64.50 16.46 5.35
CA ALA A 3 63.55 17.35 4.70
C ALA A 3 62.67 16.69 3.60
N ARG A 4 62.24 15.44 3.78
CA ARG A 4 61.46 14.74 2.73
C ARG A 4 60.17 14.01 3.15
N THR A 5 59.72 14.09 4.39
CA THR A 5 58.59 13.27 4.85
C THR A 5 57.23 13.96 5.00
N ILE A 6 57.13 15.28 4.83
CA ILE A 6 55.86 16.00 5.10
C ILE A 6 54.88 15.99 3.90
N ARG A 7 55.34 15.70 2.67
CA ARG A 7 54.50 15.86 1.46
C ARG A 7 53.52 14.71 1.17
N GLN A 8 53.59 13.58 1.87
CA GLN A 8 52.75 12.41 1.52
C GLN A 8 51.40 12.35 2.25
N ALA A 9 51.21 13.06 3.36
CA ALA A 9 49.94 13.04 4.09
C ALA A 9 48.81 13.82 3.36
N ALA A 10 49.15 14.84 2.58
CA ALA A 10 48.17 15.67 1.86
C ALA A 10 47.52 14.95 0.66
N VAL A 11 48.19 13.94 0.08
CA VAL A 11 47.71 13.27 -1.14
C VAL A 11 46.66 12.19 -0.84
N LYS A 12 46.63 11.63 0.38
CA LYS A 12 45.60 10.65 0.80
C LYS A 12 44.28 11.31 1.23
N GLY A 13 44.32 12.50 1.82
CA GLY A 13 43.10 13.22 2.22
C GLY A 13 42.26 13.73 1.04
N ALA A 14 42.91 14.07 -0.08
CA ALA A 14 42.24 14.60 -1.26
C ALA A 14 41.40 13.56 -2.02
N ARG A 15 41.73 12.25 -1.92
CA ARG A 15 40.97 11.18 -2.58
C ARG A 15 39.70 10.77 -1.83
N MET A 16 39.59 11.12 -0.56
CA MET A 16 38.43 10.77 0.27
C MET A 16 37.32 11.84 0.23
N ALA A 17 37.61 13.01 -0.34
CA ALA A 17 36.64 14.10 -0.49
C ALA A 17 35.74 13.97 -1.74
N SER A 18 36.02 13.01 -2.63
CA SER A 18 35.37 12.91 -3.95
C SER A 18 34.12 12.01 -4.01
N THR A 19 33.68 11.42 -2.90
CA THR A 19 32.47 10.55 -2.87
C THR A 19 31.32 11.13 -2.08
N LYS A 20 31.36 12.42 -1.70
CA LYS A 20 30.12 13.11 -1.30
C LYS A 20 29.30 13.33 -2.56
N ARG A 21 28.28 12.48 -2.74
CA ARG A 21 27.24 12.55 -3.76
C ARG A 21 26.73 14.00 -3.82
N SER A 22 27.21 14.74 -4.81
CA SER A 22 26.74 16.10 -5.10
C SER A 22 25.33 15.98 -5.65
N SER A 23 24.32 15.96 -4.79
CA SER A 23 22.93 16.08 -5.20
C SER A 23 22.56 17.56 -5.13
N VAL A 24 22.73 18.24 -6.26
CA VAL A 24 22.28 19.63 -6.46
C VAL A 24 20.73 19.72 -6.36
N ASN A 25 20.06 18.58 -6.46
CA ASN A 25 18.66 18.38 -6.11
C ASN A 25 18.65 17.50 -4.85
N GLY A 26 18.01 17.92 -3.75
CA GLY A 26 17.91 17.12 -2.52
C GLY A 26 17.32 15.72 -2.75
N PRO A 27 17.20 14.86 -1.73
CA PRO A 27 16.61 13.53 -1.91
C PRO A 27 15.24 13.68 -2.60
N GLY A 28 15.12 13.14 -3.81
CA GLY A 28 13.87 13.20 -4.56
C GLY A 28 12.76 12.53 -3.76
N ALA A 29 11.49 12.90 -4.01
CA ALA A 29 10.34 12.32 -3.29
C ALA A 29 10.33 10.78 -3.29
N PHE A 30 10.91 10.18 -4.32
CA PHE A 30 11.03 8.73 -4.49
C PHE A 30 12.35 8.12 -4.00
N GLU A 31 13.34 8.92 -3.64
CA GLU A 31 14.66 8.46 -3.20
C GLU A 31 14.53 7.68 -1.87
N THR A 32 13.72 8.18 -0.94
CA THR A 32 13.44 7.50 0.34
C THR A 32 12.72 6.17 0.10
N MET A 33 11.75 6.15 -0.81
CA MET A 33 10.98 4.95 -1.15
C MET A 33 11.86 3.89 -1.81
N TYR A 34 12.77 4.32 -2.69
CA TYR A 34 13.77 3.45 -3.31
C TYR A 34 14.72 2.85 -2.29
N GLN A 35 15.23 3.66 -1.35
CA GLN A 35 16.15 3.20 -0.31
C GLN A 35 15.52 2.19 0.65
N VAL A 36 14.22 2.33 0.94
CA VAL A 36 13.48 1.46 1.87
C VAL A 36 13.03 0.16 1.20
N PHE A 37 12.43 0.23 0.01
CA PHE A 37 11.77 -0.93 -0.60
C PHE A 37 12.55 -1.58 -1.73
N MET A 38 13.34 -0.81 -2.49
CA MET A 38 13.93 -1.29 -3.77
C MET A 38 15.42 -1.63 -3.68
N LYS A 39 16.11 -1.25 -2.60
CA LYS A 39 17.56 -1.47 -2.46
C LYS A 39 17.95 -2.94 -2.25
N ASN A 40 17.07 -3.75 -1.66
CA ASN A 40 17.32 -5.17 -1.37
C ASN A 40 16.31 -6.06 -2.14
N ASN A 41 16.79 -7.05 -2.89
CA ASN A 41 15.95 -7.91 -3.73
C ASN A 41 14.86 -8.65 -2.92
N VAL A 42 15.20 -9.16 -1.73
CA VAL A 42 14.23 -9.89 -0.88
C VAL A 42 13.13 -8.93 -0.39
N THR A 43 13.53 -7.76 0.09
CA THR A 43 12.58 -6.71 0.52
C THR A 43 11.73 -6.23 -0.64
N TYR A 44 12.32 -6.05 -1.82
CA TYR A 44 11.62 -5.61 -3.03
C TYR A 44 10.52 -6.59 -3.45
N VAL A 45 10.87 -7.87 -3.60
CA VAL A 45 9.88 -8.91 -3.96
C VAL A 45 8.80 -9.04 -2.89
N GLY A 46 9.17 -9.01 -1.61
CA GLY A 46 8.20 -9.05 -0.51
C GLY A 46 7.24 -7.86 -0.53
N THR A 47 7.75 -6.66 -0.84
CA THR A 47 6.93 -5.45 -0.95
C THR A 47 5.95 -5.55 -2.12
N ILE A 48 6.39 -6.10 -3.27
CA ILE A 48 5.51 -6.33 -4.43
C ILE A 48 4.37 -7.28 -4.08
N LEU A 49 4.66 -8.40 -3.41
CA LEU A 49 3.63 -9.38 -3.04
C LEU A 49 2.59 -8.78 -2.09
N VAL A 50 3.04 -8.07 -1.05
CA VAL A 50 2.13 -7.39 -0.12
C VAL A 50 1.31 -6.32 -0.84
N ALA A 51 1.97 -5.51 -1.67
CA ALA A 51 1.28 -4.48 -2.45
C ALA A 51 0.24 -5.08 -3.39
N ALA A 52 0.52 -6.22 -4.02
CA ALA A 52 -0.42 -6.89 -4.92
C ALA A 52 -1.70 -7.29 -4.18
N VAL A 53 -1.59 -7.92 -3.00
CA VAL A 53 -2.75 -8.33 -2.20
C VAL A 53 -3.58 -7.12 -1.75
N VAL A 54 -2.91 -6.05 -1.30
CA VAL A 54 -3.60 -4.82 -0.88
C VAL A 54 -4.31 -4.16 -2.07
N VAL A 55 -3.62 -4.05 -3.20
CA VAL A 55 -4.18 -3.47 -4.42
C VAL A 55 -5.36 -4.30 -4.93
N GLU A 56 -5.29 -5.62 -4.90
CA GLU A 56 -6.39 -6.49 -5.32
C GLU A 56 -7.67 -6.23 -4.49
N GLY A 57 -7.55 -6.16 -3.16
CA GLY A 57 -8.71 -5.88 -2.29
C GLY A 57 -9.31 -4.49 -2.50
N VAL A 58 -8.47 -3.46 -2.66
CA VAL A 58 -8.95 -2.11 -2.95
C VAL A 58 -9.53 -2.01 -4.36
N TYR A 59 -8.88 -2.60 -5.35
CA TYR A 59 -9.30 -2.56 -6.74
C TYR A 59 -10.66 -3.25 -6.93
N GLY A 60 -10.88 -4.40 -6.29
CA GLY A 60 -12.15 -5.12 -6.35
C GLY A 60 -13.31 -4.30 -5.76
N SER A 61 -13.10 -3.68 -4.60
CA SER A 61 -14.14 -2.86 -3.95
C SER A 61 -14.45 -1.59 -4.73
N VAL A 62 -13.42 -0.86 -5.20
CA VAL A 62 -13.60 0.36 -5.98
C VAL A 62 -14.28 0.08 -7.32
N THR A 63 -13.82 -0.94 -8.04
CA THR A 63 -14.41 -1.29 -9.35
C THR A 63 -15.85 -1.74 -9.19
N SER A 64 -16.16 -2.54 -8.16
CA SER A 64 -17.53 -2.95 -7.85
C SER A 64 -18.42 -1.76 -7.48
N ALA A 65 -17.94 -0.82 -6.66
CA ALA A 65 -18.67 0.38 -6.30
C ALA A 65 -18.96 1.28 -7.52
N ILE A 66 -17.98 1.44 -8.42
CA ILE A 66 -18.18 2.18 -9.68
C ILE A 66 -19.24 1.48 -10.53
N TRP A 67 -19.16 0.16 -10.69
CA TRP A 67 -20.12 -0.63 -11.44
C TRP A 67 -21.53 -0.54 -10.87
N GLU A 68 -21.66 -0.67 -9.56
CA GLU A 68 -22.91 -0.60 -8.82
C GLU A 68 -23.54 0.79 -8.93
N SER A 69 -22.74 1.85 -8.81
CA SER A 69 -23.21 3.23 -8.98
C SER A 69 -23.77 3.47 -10.39
N ALA A 70 -23.14 2.91 -11.42
CA ALA A 70 -23.59 3.02 -12.80
C ALA A 70 -24.86 2.19 -13.09
N ASN A 71 -25.10 1.14 -12.30
CA ASN A 71 -26.23 0.22 -12.46
C ASN A 71 -27.24 0.29 -11.30
N ARG A 72 -27.27 1.42 -10.58
CA ARG A 72 -28.13 1.60 -9.41
C ARG A 72 -29.60 1.29 -9.72
N GLY A 73 -30.24 0.51 -8.85
CA GLY A 73 -31.63 0.08 -9.01
C GLY A 73 -31.86 -1.11 -9.96
N ARG A 74 -30.82 -1.62 -10.63
CA ARG A 74 -30.92 -2.81 -11.52
C ARG A 74 -30.32 -4.08 -10.91
N LEU A 75 -29.68 -3.98 -9.74
CA LEU A 75 -29.04 -5.11 -9.07
C LEU A 75 -29.98 -5.71 -8.03
N TYR A 76 -29.86 -7.02 -7.84
CA TYR A 76 -30.70 -7.82 -6.95
C TYR A 76 -30.71 -7.29 -5.50
N HIS A 77 -29.58 -6.82 -5.00
CA HIS A 77 -29.46 -6.28 -3.64
C HIS A 77 -29.92 -4.82 -3.50
N HIS A 78 -30.32 -4.16 -4.58
CA HIS A 78 -31.03 -2.87 -4.51
C HIS A 78 -32.55 -3.04 -4.37
N ILE A 79 -33.07 -4.25 -4.58
CA ILE A 79 -34.48 -4.55 -4.44
C ILE A 79 -34.79 -4.58 -2.94
N ASP A 80 -35.75 -3.76 -2.52
CA ASP A 80 -36.30 -3.87 -1.18
C ASP A 80 -37.13 -5.17 -1.13
N TRP A 81 -36.77 -6.08 -0.24
CA TRP A 81 -37.49 -7.36 -0.09
C TRP A 81 -38.58 -7.26 0.98
N SER A 82 -38.58 -6.19 1.78
CA SER A 82 -39.59 -5.98 2.83
C SER A 82 -40.98 -5.70 2.26
N GLN A 83 -41.05 -5.03 1.11
CA GLN A 83 -42.30 -4.81 0.34
C GLN A 83 -42.97 -6.08 -0.18
N PHE A 84 -42.28 -7.23 -0.16
CA PHE A 84 -42.82 -8.52 -0.58
C PHE A 84 -43.12 -9.46 0.60
N LYS A 85 -42.86 -9.02 1.84
CA LYS A 85 -43.34 -9.73 3.02
C LYS A 85 -44.83 -9.46 3.16
N SER A 86 -45.63 -10.52 3.19
CA SER A 86 -47.03 -10.43 3.62
C SER A 86 -47.07 -10.24 5.14
N ASP A 87 -47.99 -9.41 5.64
CA ASP A 87 -48.27 -9.26 7.09
C ASP A 87 -48.62 -10.60 7.78
N ASP A 88 -48.86 -11.66 6.99
CA ASP A 88 -49.14 -13.03 7.43
C ASP A 88 -47.90 -13.80 7.93
N ASP A 89 -46.68 -13.31 7.69
CA ASP A 89 -45.43 -13.95 8.15
C ASP A 89 -44.94 -13.40 9.51
N GLU A 90 -45.72 -12.53 10.18
CA GLU A 90 -45.44 -12.01 11.53
C GLU A 90 -46.23 -12.75 12.65
N GLU A 91 -47.01 -13.79 12.32
CA GLU A 91 -47.78 -14.62 13.28
C GLU A 91 -47.17 -16.01 13.53
N GLU A 92 -45.85 -16.13 13.72
CA GLU A 92 -45.22 -17.33 14.32
C GLU A 92 -44.48 -16.99 15.63
N GLU A 93 -45.12 -16.21 16.50
CA GLU A 93 -44.87 -16.27 17.95
C GLU A 93 -46.11 -16.89 18.64
N GLU A 94 -46.28 -18.21 18.56
CA GLU A 94 -47.12 -18.97 19.50
C GLU A 94 -46.21 -19.69 20.51
N ASP A 95 -46.09 -19.03 21.66
CA ASP A 95 -46.05 -19.49 23.05
C ASP A 95 -45.72 -20.97 23.39
N GLU A 96 -44.81 -21.08 24.36
CA GLU A 96 -44.81 -21.97 25.54
C GLU A 96 -45.05 -23.49 25.37
N ASP A 97 -44.01 -24.28 25.67
CA ASP A 97 -44.22 -25.51 26.44
C ASP A 97 -43.09 -25.66 27.49
N ASP A 98 -43.48 -25.44 28.75
CA ASP A 98 -42.77 -25.78 29.98
C ASP A 98 -42.63 -27.32 30.11
N GLU A 99 -41.40 -27.85 30.18
CA GLU A 99 -41.01 -29.02 31.00
C GLU A 99 -39.48 -29.16 31.17
#